data_AF-A0A838VGL7-F1
#
_entry.id   AF-A0A838VGL7-F1
#
_cell.length_a   1.000
_cell.length_b   1.000
_cell.length_c   1.000
_cell.angle_alpha   90.00
_cell.angle_beta   90.00
_cell.angle_gamma   90.00
#
_symmetry.space_group_name_H-M   'P 1'
#
loop_
_entity.id
_entity.type
_entity.pdbx_description
1 polymer ?
#
loop_
_entity_poly.entity_id
_entity_poly.type
_entity_poly.pdbx_seq_one_letter_code
_entity_poly.pdbx_strand_id
1 'polypeptide(L)'
;PQHRRTVNALMLSCGLYEASFATSVRIGLPIKSGVSGAVLAIVPGQGAIACYSPALDSIGNPVAGLALIETLAQELQLNIFG
;
A
#
# COMPACT_ATOMS: atom_id res chain seq x y z
N PRO A 1 5.31 20.21 0.10
CA PRO A 1 5.83 19.41 -1.05
C PRO A 1 6.92 18.40 -0.67
N GLN A 2 7.96 18.82 0.06
CA GLN A 2 9.06 17.94 0.48
C GLN A 2 8.60 16.86 1.47
N HIS A 3 7.88 17.23 2.55
CA HIS A 3 7.36 16.27 3.53
C HIS A 3 6.50 15.18 2.90
N ARG A 4 5.61 15.53 1.95
CA ARG A 4 4.81 14.55 1.20
C ARG A 4 5.68 13.53 0.47
N ARG A 5 6.74 13.98 -0.21
CA ARG A 5 7.67 13.07 -0.91
C ARG A 5 8.39 12.14 0.08
N THR A 6 8.84 12.69 1.22
CA THR A 6 9.47 11.89 2.28
C THR A 6 8.51 10.84 2.84
N VAL A 7 7.27 11.22 3.17
CA VAL A 7 6.26 10.28 3.69
C VAL A 7 5.93 9.21 2.65
N ASN A 8 5.71 9.57 1.39
CA ASN A 8 5.44 8.60 0.33
C ASN A 8 6.61 7.63 0.14
N ALA A 9 7.86 8.11 0.19
CA ALA A 9 9.04 7.26 0.09
C ALA A 9 9.10 6.27 1.27
N LEU A 10 8.82 6.74 2.50
CA LEU A 10 8.78 5.88 3.69
C LEU A 10 7.65 4.85 3.63
N MET A 11 6.47 5.24 3.17
CA MET A 11 5.35 4.31 2.96
C MET A 11 5.71 3.24 1.92
N LEU A 12 6.40 3.63 0.84
CA LEU A 12 6.84 2.71 -0.19
C LEU A 12 7.88 1.70 0.34
N SER A 13 8.81 2.13 1.20
CA SER A 13 9.90 1.24 1.66
C SER A 13 9.58 0.47 2.95
N CYS A 14 8.72 1.01 3.82
CA CYS A 14 8.50 0.52 5.19
C CYS A 14 7.02 0.41 5.58
N GLY A 15 6.12 0.47 4.60
CA GLY A 15 4.67 0.56 4.80
C GLY A 15 3.98 -0.67 5.41
N LEU A 16 4.53 -1.84 5.12
CA LEU A 16 3.90 -3.17 5.28
C LEU A 16 4.76 -4.13 6.10
N TYR A 17 5.46 -3.61 7.11
CA TYR A 17 6.39 -4.37 7.95
C TYR A 17 7.46 -5.07 7.10
N GLU A 18 7.76 -6.33 7.37
CA GLU A 18 8.74 -7.15 6.65
C GLU A 18 8.37 -7.35 5.17
N ALA A 19 7.09 -7.21 4.80
CA ALA A 19 6.61 -7.38 3.43
C ALA A 19 6.76 -6.13 2.54
N SER A 20 7.23 -5.00 3.10
CA SER A 20 7.22 -3.68 2.44
C SER A 20 7.88 -3.69 1.07
N PHE A 21 9.14 -4.11 0.98
CA PHE A 21 9.87 -4.02 -0.28
C PHE A 21 9.27 -4.91 -1.38
N ALA A 22 9.03 -6.19 -1.08
CA ALA A 22 8.50 -7.15 -2.04
C ALA A 22 7.10 -6.75 -2.55
N THR A 23 6.24 -6.28 -1.65
CA THR A 23 4.87 -5.88 -2.01
C THR A 23 4.87 -4.55 -2.77
N SER A 24 5.73 -3.61 -2.41
CA SER A 24 5.81 -2.32 -3.10
C SER A 24 6.30 -2.45 -4.53
N VAL A 25 7.23 -3.37 -4.83
CA VAL A 25 7.63 -3.65 -6.22
C VAL A 25 6.45 -4.20 -7.04
N ARG A 26 5.60 -5.02 -6.42
CA ARG A 26 4.46 -5.68 -7.08
C ARG A 26 3.27 -4.73 -7.29
N ILE A 27 2.91 -3.94 -6.29
CA ILE A 27 1.75 -3.03 -6.33
C ILE A 27 2.13 -1.65 -6.88
N GLY A 28 3.34 -1.17 -6.60
CA GLY A 28 3.83 0.09 -7.12
C GLY A 28 3.22 1.33 -6.50
N LEU A 29 2.68 1.25 -5.29
CA LEU A 29 2.06 2.38 -4.59
C LEU A 29 2.68 2.57 -3.19
N PRO A 30 2.79 3.81 -2.68
CA PRO A 30 3.04 4.06 -1.26
C PRO A 30 1.88 3.54 -0.43
N ILE A 31 2.11 2.54 0.43
CA ILE A 31 1.07 1.90 1.22
C ILE A 31 1.41 1.97 2.71
N LYS A 32 0.41 2.05 3.59
CA LYS A 32 0.59 1.77 5.02
C LYS A 32 -0.52 0.85 5.51
N SER A 33 -0.14 -0.24 6.18
CA SER A 33 -1.07 -1.13 6.89
C SER A 33 -1.06 -0.90 8.41
N GLY A 34 -2.02 -1.45 9.12
CA GLY A 34 -1.98 -1.58 10.58
C GLY A 34 -2.71 -2.82 11.07
N VAL A 35 -2.33 -3.29 12.26
CA VAL A 35 -2.95 -4.45 12.93
C VAL A 35 -4.44 -4.30 13.24
N SER A 36 -5.00 -3.09 13.06
CA SER A 36 -6.44 -2.87 13.10
C SER A 36 -7.19 -3.52 11.93
N GLY A 37 -6.48 -3.89 10.86
CA GLY A 37 -7.10 -4.31 9.60
C GLY A 37 -7.20 -3.19 8.56
N ALA A 38 -6.79 -1.96 8.92
CA ALA A 38 -6.80 -0.83 7.99
C ALA A 38 -5.58 -0.84 7.08
N VAL A 39 -5.78 -0.46 5.82
CA VAL A 39 -4.72 -0.23 4.85
C VAL A 39 -5.03 1.00 3.99
N LEU A 40 -4.02 1.81 3.72
CA LEU A 40 -4.08 3.04 2.93
C LEU A 40 -3.02 2.99 1.83
N ALA A 41 -3.43 3.21 0.57
CA ALA A 41 -2.53 3.41 -0.55
C ALA A 41 -2.69 4.82 -1.13
N ILE A 42 -1.58 5.47 -1.49
CA ILE A 42 -1.60 6.79 -2.14
C ILE A 42 -1.42 6.61 -3.65
N VAL A 43 -2.32 7.18 -4.45
CA VAL A 43 -2.20 7.23 -5.90
C VAL A 43 -1.71 8.63 -6.29
N PRO A 44 -0.42 8.82 -6.65
CA PRO A 44 0.14 10.14 -6.88
C PRO A 44 -0.62 10.92 -7.94
N GLY A 45 -1.06 12.14 -7.58
CA GLY A 45 -1.79 13.01 -8.50
C GLY A 45 -3.28 12.69 -8.67
N GLN A 46 -3.78 11.58 -8.13
CA GLN A 46 -5.17 11.16 -8.30
C GLN A 46 -5.96 11.08 -6.98
N GLY A 47 -5.36 10.53 -5.91
CA GLY A 47 -6.07 10.37 -4.65
C GLY A 47 -5.49 9.30 -3.74
N ALA A 48 -6.36 8.62 -3.00
CA ALA A 48 -6.00 7.52 -2.11
C ALA A 48 -7.05 6.41 -2.13
N ILE A 49 -6.60 5.17 -1.87
CA ILE A 49 -7.44 4.00 -1.69
C ILE A 49 -7.32 3.60 -0.22
N ALA A 50 -8.44 3.50 0.48
CA ALA A 50 -8.49 3.06 1.87
C ALA A 50 -9.38 1.83 1.99
N CYS A 51 -8.89 0.79 2.66
CA CYS A 51 -9.63 -0.45 2.89
C CYS A 51 -9.54 -0.86 4.35
N TYR A 52 -10.55 -1.60 4.79
CA TYR A 52 -10.58 -2.22 6.11
C TYR A 52 -10.95 -3.69 5.95
N SER A 53 -10.10 -4.57 6.47
CA SER A 53 -10.36 -6.00 6.58
C SER A 53 -9.64 -6.56 7.82
N PRO A 54 -10.36 -7.11 8.80
CA PRO A 54 -9.74 -7.50 10.07
C PRO A 54 -8.86 -8.75 9.99
N ALA A 55 -8.99 -9.58 8.94
CA ALA A 55 -8.18 -10.77 8.78
C ALA A 55 -6.75 -10.40 8.36
N LEU A 56 -5.78 -10.77 9.19
CA LEU A 56 -4.36 -10.46 8.98
C LEU A 56 -3.58 -11.72 8.57
N ASP A 57 -2.50 -11.53 7.81
CA ASP A 57 -1.48 -12.56 7.58
C ASP A 57 -0.58 -12.75 8.82
N SER A 58 0.41 -13.64 8.73
CA SER A 58 1.37 -13.91 9.81
C SER A 58 2.30 -12.72 10.12
N ILE A 59 2.37 -11.72 9.25
CA ILE A 59 3.19 -10.51 9.40
C ILE A 59 2.37 -9.39 10.06
N GLY A 60 1.04 -9.49 10.03
CA GLY A 60 0.11 -8.48 10.57
C GLY A 60 -0.48 -7.55 9.51
N ASN A 61 -0.38 -7.91 8.23
CA ASN A 61 -0.98 -7.15 7.14
C ASN A 61 -2.39 -7.64 6.79
N PRO A 62 -3.35 -6.74 6.45
CA PRO A 62 -4.71 -7.12 6.06
C PRO A 62 -4.73 -7.90 4.74
N VAL A 63 -5.15 -9.17 4.77
CA VAL A 63 -5.07 -10.07 3.61
C VAL A 63 -5.97 -9.58 2.47
N ALA A 64 -7.27 -9.40 2.74
CA ALA A 64 -8.21 -8.99 1.70
C ALA A 64 -8.02 -7.52 1.30
N GLY A 65 -7.60 -6.67 2.23
CA GLY A 65 -7.34 -5.25 1.95
C GLY A 65 -6.18 -5.06 0.99
N LEU A 66 -5.07 -5.77 1.20
CA LEU A 66 -3.94 -5.74 0.27
C LEU A 66 -4.27 -6.37 -1.08
N ALA A 67 -4.97 -7.51 -1.09
CA ALA A 67 -5.38 -8.15 -2.35
C ALA A 67 -6.28 -7.23 -3.21
N LEU A 68 -7.20 -6.49 -2.57
CA LEU A 68 -8.03 -5.50 -3.27
C LEU A 68 -7.20 -4.35 -3.84
N ILE A 69 -6.29 -3.77 -3.06
CA ILE A 69 -5.41 -2.68 -3.52
C ILE A 69 -4.53 -3.15 -4.68
N GLU A 70 -3.97 -4.36 -4.60
CA GLU A 70 -3.17 -4.94 -5.67
C GLU A 70 -3.99 -5.10 -6.96
N THR A 71 -5.19 -5.66 -6.85
CA THR A 71 -6.10 -5.82 -7.99
C THR A 71 -6.43 -4.48 -8.63
N LEU A 72 -6.80 -3.47 -7.82
CA LEU A 72 -7.09 -2.12 -8.31
C LEU A 72 -5.87 -1.47 -8.96
N ALA A 73 -4.67 -1.64 -8.39
CA ALA A 73 -3.45 -1.08 -8.96
C ALA A 73 -3.13 -1.68 -10.35
N GLN A 74 -3.40 -2.96 -10.55
CA GLN A 74 -3.20 -3.65 -11.82
C GLN A 74 -4.26 -3.25 -12.86
N GLU A 75 -5.54 -3.37 -12.52
CA GLU A 75 -6.66 -3.08 -13.42
C GLU A 75 -6.71 -1.60 -13.85
N LEU A 76 -6.30 -0.69 -12.98
CA LEU A 76 -6.31 0.75 -13.23
C LEU A 76 -4.93 1.31 -13.61
N GLN A 77 -3.92 0.46 -13.80
CA GLN A 77 -2.56 0.84 -14.19
C GLN A 77 -1.95 1.93 -13.29
N LEU A 78 -2.02 1.74 -11.97
CA LEU A 78 -1.61 2.74 -10.98
C LEU A 78 -0.15 2.62 -10.52
N ASN A 79 0.57 1.59 -10.99
CA ASN A 79 1.95 1.31 -10.60
C ASN A 79 2.88 2.46 -11.02
N ILE A 80 3.63 3.03 -10.06
CA ILE A 80 4.54 4.15 -10.32
C ILE A 80 5.88 3.74 -10.97
N PHE A 81 6.16 2.44 -11.06
CA PHE A 81 7.42 1.90 -11.59
C PHE A 81 7.36 1.51 -13.07
N GLY A 82 6.16 1.43 -13.66
CA GLY A 82 5.96 0.98 -15.04
C GLY A 82 4.93 -0.13 -15.13
#